data_AF-A0A1Y1N9G4-F1
#
_entry.id   AF-A0A1Y1N9G4-F1
#
_cell.length_a   1.000
_cell.length_b   1.000
_cell.length_c   1.000
_cell.angle_alpha   90.00
_cell.angle_beta   90.00
_cell.angle_gamma   90.00
#
_symmetry.space_group_name_H-M   'P 1'
#
loop_
_entity.id
_entity.type
_entity.pdbx_description
1 polymer ?
#
loop_
_entity_poly.entity_id
_entity_poly.type
_entity_poly.pdbx_seq_one_letter_code
_entity_poly.pdbx_strand_id
1 'polypeptide(L)'
;MGQIARIYTPLLLPNIVAVLLLTFRNQILGIEATGRCSMFFKVAQFGIKPYYLLPMVKLVSRGLSCKRLSNSWVAPDWHVITEEGNDFLLLPLILYMSSVGIVWSAALVLSISLIFYEATFHKLACKILARTMMGSEKLSGWVLSVLHKLPGIVAIMLVLLSITTCGGLSLCIGCIFYFLKLTQMSQDYIEQLVVTVLKYFARQFRRNPTSDVSQNTHEDDTQKEGSSPQTEEGAEIENKVENLVAMDNSSSEESKVESDQTDEKSIENRNQMEESRVVNCDDIFFHFSIFMMWCIMAGLSVPSVLTWAHNFKYSTMLQPDPSFVPGLLLSICALPLWHMDLPKTEICGYSYLGQILTLLVGVTLIYSSVFLHRLNYIITSVIVLVTCHQMLASKYEFSDDSDINDSTTTGPETETSSSDVKAKLE
;
A
#
# COMPACT_ATOMS: atom_id res chain seq x y z
N MET A 1 30.89 -7.03 -20.56
CA MET A 1 29.50 -7.04 -20.01
C MET A 1 29.01 -8.43 -19.62
N GLY A 2 28.75 -9.37 -20.55
CA GLY A 2 28.08 -10.65 -20.22
C GLY A 2 28.69 -11.48 -19.07
N GLN A 3 30.02 -11.59 -19.00
CA GLN A 3 30.70 -12.27 -17.87
C GLN A 3 30.52 -11.54 -16.53
N ILE A 4 30.58 -10.21 -16.53
CA ILE A 4 30.36 -9.37 -15.33
C ILE A 4 28.93 -9.60 -14.79
N ALA A 5 27.93 -9.59 -15.68
CA ALA A 5 26.55 -9.93 -15.29
C ALA A 5 26.45 -11.35 -14.72
N ARG A 6 27.04 -12.36 -15.38
CA ARG A 6 27.02 -13.75 -14.90
C ARG A 6 27.63 -13.92 -13.51
N ILE A 7 28.68 -13.17 -13.17
CA ILE A 7 29.36 -13.23 -11.87
C ILE A 7 28.58 -12.47 -10.79
N TYR A 8 28.11 -11.25 -11.06
CA TYR A 8 27.52 -10.40 -10.01
C TYR A 8 26.00 -10.53 -9.84
N THR A 9 25.25 -11.03 -10.84
CA THR A 9 23.81 -11.30 -10.69
C THR A 9 23.46 -12.21 -9.49
N PRO A 10 24.14 -13.34 -9.22
CA PRO A 10 23.82 -14.15 -8.03
C PRO A 10 24.05 -13.41 -6.71
N LEU A 11 25.03 -12.51 -6.62
CA LEU A 11 25.26 -11.68 -5.41
C LEU A 11 24.26 -10.51 -5.30
N LEU A 12 23.69 -10.06 -6.41
CA LEU A 12 22.75 -8.94 -6.48
C LEU A 12 21.33 -9.32 -6.01
N LEU A 13 20.86 -10.53 -6.33
CA LEU A 13 19.53 -11.03 -5.98
C LEU A 13 19.25 -11.06 -4.45
N PRO A 14 20.16 -11.57 -3.59
CA PRO A 14 20.02 -11.48 -2.13
C PRO A 14 20.00 -10.05 -1.60
N ASN A 15 20.71 -9.12 -2.25
CA ASN A 15 20.63 -7.70 -1.90
C ASN A 15 19.27 -7.09 -2.28
N ILE A 16 18.64 -7.51 -3.39
CA ILE A 16 17.27 -7.10 -3.78
C ILE A 16 16.25 -7.58 -2.76
N VAL A 17 16.36 -8.84 -2.34
CA VAL A 17 15.46 -9.43 -1.33
C VAL A 17 15.67 -8.82 0.05
N ALA A 18 16.92 -8.58 0.47
CA ALA A 18 17.22 -7.89 1.72
C ALA A 18 16.60 -6.48 1.78
N VAL A 19 16.60 -5.75 0.66
CA VAL A 19 15.96 -4.42 0.56
C VAL A 19 14.43 -4.51 0.59
N LEU A 20 13.82 -5.50 -0.10
CA LEU A 20 12.37 -5.75 -0.03
C LEU A 20 11.93 -6.10 1.39
N LEU A 21 12.62 -7.05 2.03
CA LEU A 21 12.34 -7.50 3.40
C LEU A 21 12.54 -6.37 4.43
N LEU A 22 13.56 -5.53 4.28
CA LEU A 22 13.77 -4.38 5.15
C LEU A 22 12.69 -3.30 4.95
N THR A 23 12.23 -3.07 3.72
CA THR A 23 11.12 -2.15 3.44
C THR A 23 9.83 -2.66 4.08
N PHE A 24 9.51 -3.94 3.87
CA PHE A 24 8.32 -4.59 4.40
C PHE A 24 8.29 -4.69 5.94
N ARG A 25 9.45 -4.98 6.56
CA ARG A 25 9.65 -4.86 8.02
C ARG A 25 9.25 -3.48 8.54
N ASN A 26 9.68 -2.43 7.87
CA ASN A 26 9.41 -1.05 8.31
C ASN A 26 7.96 -0.62 8.03
N GLN A 27 7.24 -1.26 7.09
CA GLN A 27 5.78 -1.13 6.96
C GLN A 27 5.08 -1.80 8.14
N ILE A 28 5.46 -3.04 8.50
CA ILE A 28 4.96 -3.78 9.66
C ILE A 28 5.11 -3.00 10.97
N LEU A 29 6.28 -2.42 11.23
CA LEU A 29 6.50 -1.60 12.43
C LEU A 29 5.79 -0.24 12.35
N GLY A 30 5.47 0.24 11.15
CA GLY A 30 4.62 1.42 10.95
C GLY A 30 3.16 1.16 11.36
N ILE A 31 2.64 -0.02 11.06
CA ILE A 31 1.30 -0.46 11.49
C ILE A 31 1.24 -0.47 13.02
N GLU A 32 2.22 -1.08 13.68
CA GLU A 32 2.28 -1.15 15.15
C GLU A 32 2.39 0.25 15.82
N ALA A 33 3.19 1.15 15.24
CA ALA A 33 3.46 2.46 15.84
C ALA A 33 2.43 3.55 15.50
N THR A 34 1.61 3.38 14.45
CA THR A 34 0.71 4.43 13.93
C THR A 34 -0.67 3.96 13.49
N GLY A 35 -0.97 2.66 13.62
CA GLY A 35 -2.20 2.03 13.15
C GLY A 35 -2.34 1.96 11.62
N ARG A 36 -1.34 2.41 10.83
CA ARG A 36 -1.41 2.54 9.37
C ARG A 36 -0.19 1.97 8.64
N CYS A 37 -0.39 1.39 7.47
CA CYS A 37 0.64 0.81 6.62
C CYS A 37 1.15 1.85 5.61
N SER A 38 2.29 2.48 5.89
CA SER A 38 2.85 3.49 4.99
C SER A 38 3.20 2.96 3.59
N MET A 39 2.93 3.80 2.58
CA MET A 39 3.23 3.54 1.15
C MET A 39 4.67 3.07 0.94
N PHE A 40 4.83 2.03 0.12
CA PHE A 40 6.11 1.36 -0.18
C PHE A 40 7.27 2.35 -0.48
N PHE A 41 7.06 3.31 -1.40
CA PHE A 41 8.11 4.26 -1.79
C PHE A 41 8.60 5.14 -0.63
N LYS A 42 7.68 5.62 0.23
CA LYS A 42 8.01 6.41 1.43
C LYS A 42 8.83 5.58 2.42
N VAL A 43 8.41 4.34 2.68
CA VAL A 43 9.11 3.45 3.62
C VAL A 43 10.46 2.99 3.08
N ALA A 44 10.59 2.75 1.78
CA ALA A 44 11.86 2.46 1.12
C ALA A 44 12.85 3.61 1.35
N GLN A 45 12.46 4.85 1.05
CA GLN A 45 13.34 6.02 1.17
C GLN A 45 13.92 6.24 2.59
N PHE A 46 13.12 6.05 3.64
CA PHE A 46 13.58 6.28 5.02
C PHE A 46 14.15 5.03 5.72
N GLY A 47 13.67 3.84 5.34
CA GLY A 47 14.00 2.57 5.98
C GLY A 47 15.27 1.89 5.47
N ILE A 48 15.67 2.18 4.22
CA ILE A 48 16.84 1.58 3.56
C ILE A 48 18.11 2.32 3.99
N LYS A 49 18.66 1.95 5.16
CA LYS A 49 19.88 2.56 5.74
C LYS A 49 21.08 1.58 5.67
N PRO A 50 21.87 1.57 4.57
CA PRO A 50 22.95 0.59 4.36
C PRO A 50 24.03 0.60 5.44
N TYR A 51 24.29 1.78 6.02
CA TYR A 51 25.46 2.06 6.86
C TYR A 51 25.45 1.34 8.23
N TYR A 52 24.30 0.86 8.70
CA TYR A 52 24.25 -0.05 9.86
C TYR A 52 24.21 -1.53 9.45
N LEU A 53 23.48 -1.86 8.39
CA LEU A 53 23.21 -3.25 8.00
C LEU A 53 24.48 -3.97 7.50
N LEU A 54 25.20 -3.35 6.55
CA LEU A 54 26.35 -4.00 5.91
C LEU A 54 27.54 -4.24 6.88
N PRO A 55 27.90 -3.31 7.80
CA PRO A 55 28.92 -3.58 8.80
C PRO A 55 28.50 -4.66 9.81
N MET A 56 27.24 -4.66 10.27
CA MET A 56 26.75 -5.68 11.21
C MET A 56 26.77 -7.08 10.58
N VAL A 57 26.32 -7.22 9.33
CA VAL A 57 26.41 -8.49 8.58
C VAL A 57 27.86 -8.97 8.46
N LYS A 58 28.81 -8.10 8.10
CA LYS A 58 30.24 -8.46 8.04
C LYS A 58 30.84 -8.82 9.41
N LEU A 59 30.41 -8.15 10.49
CA LEU A 59 30.86 -8.44 11.85
C LEU A 59 30.35 -9.81 12.33
N VAL A 60 29.05 -10.09 12.15
CA VAL A 60 28.44 -11.38 12.47
C VAL A 60 29.05 -12.50 11.63
N SER A 61 29.23 -12.31 10.32
CA SER A 61 29.88 -13.30 9.46
C SER A 61 31.30 -13.63 9.91
N ARG A 62 32.10 -12.63 10.33
CA ARG A 62 33.44 -12.86 10.89
C ARG A 62 33.42 -13.58 12.24
N GLY A 63 32.41 -13.32 13.07
CA GLY A 63 32.18 -14.06 14.31
C GLY A 63 31.85 -15.54 14.08
N LEU A 64 30.96 -15.84 13.13
CA LEU A 64 30.59 -17.19 12.73
C LEU A 64 31.77 -17.97 12.11
N SER A 65 32.63 -17.29 11.34
CA SER A 65 33.87 -17.87 10.79
C SER A 65 34.97 -18.15 11.85
N CYS A 66 34.75 -17.85 13.13
CA CYS A 66 35.70 -18.21 14.17
C CYS A 66 35.73 -19.73 14.37
N LYS A 67 36.93 -20.33 14.44
CA LYS A 67 37.16 -21.79 14.58
C LYS A 67 36.39 -22.48 15.72
N ARG A 68 35.92 -21.72 16.72
CA ARG A 68 35.13 -22.22 17.85
C ARG A 68 33.64 -22.38 17.54
N LEU A 69 33.09 -21.60 16.60
CA LEU A 69 31.69 -21.73 16.14
C LEU A 69 31.57 -22.58 14.87
N SER A 70 32.57 -22.54 13.96
CA SER A 70 32.54 -23.28 12.70
C SER A 70 32.42 -24.81 12.83
N ASN A 71 32.71 -25.37 14.02
CA ASN A 71 32.51 -26.79 14.31
C ASN A 71 31.03 -27.17 14.61
N SER A 72 30.14 -26.18 14.76
CA SER A 72 28.72 -26.38 15.12
C SER A 72 27.76 -25.58 14.23
N TRP A 73 28.26 -24.70 13.37
CA TRP A 73 27.48 -23.83 12.48
C TRP A 73 27.93 -24.01 11.04
N VAL A 74 26.98 -23.95 10.10
CA VAL A 74 27.29 -23.95 8.66
C VAL A 74 28.18 -22.74 8.35
N ALA A 75 29.29 -22.98 7.66
CA ALA A 75 30.22 -21.93 7.25
C ALA A 75 29.49 -20.88 6.38
N PRO A 76 29.70 -19.58 6.63
CA PRO A 76 29.04 -18.53 5.85
C PRO A 76 29.61 -18.47 4.42
N ASP A 77 28.75 -18.15 3.44
CA ASP A 77 29.10 -18.09 2.02
C ASP A 77 30.25 -17.08 1.72
N TRP A 78 30.54 -16.17 2.66
CA TRP A 78 31.67 -15.23 2.60
C TRP A 78 33.03 -15.88 2.34
N HIS A 79 33.27 -17.12 2.81
CA HIS A 79 34.57 -17.79 2.60
C HIS A 79 34.92 -17.92 1.11
N VAL A 80 33.94 -18.35 0.30
CA VAL A 80 34.06 -18.51 -1.15
C VAL A 80 34.37 -17.17 -1.84
N ILE A 81 33.74 -16.08 -1.36
CA ILE A 81 33.90 -14.73 -1.93
C ILE A 81 35.31 -14.16 -1.63
N THR A 82 35.86 -14.45 -0.45
CA THR A 82 37.26 -14.12 -0.10
C THR A 82 38.26 -14.97 -0.90
N GLU A 83 37.99 -16.26 -1.13
CA GLU A 83 38.85 -17.14 -1.95
C GLU A 83 38.92 -16.71 -3.42
N GLU A 84 37.85 -16.11 -3.97
CA GLU A 84 37.85 -15.46 -5.29
C GLU A 84 38.60 -14.11 -5.33
N GLY A 85 39.15 -13.64 -4.19
CA GLY A 85 39.85 -12.35 -4.09
C GLY A 85 38.95 -11.11 -4.10
N ASN A 86 37.62 -11.29 -4.02
CA ASN A 86 36.61 -10.24 -4.12
C ASN A 86 36.36 -9.46 -2.80
N ASP A 87 37.39 -9.35 -1.94
CA ASP A 87 37.35 -8.71 -0.61
C ASP A 87 37.09 -7.19 -0.63
N PHE A 88 36.88 -6.59 -1.81
CA PHE A 88 36.75 -5.15 -2.00
C PHE A 88 35.59 -4.57 -1.19
N LEU A 89 35.90 -3.72 -0.20
CA LEU A 89 34.91 -3.23 0.78
C LEU A 89 33.75 -2.48 0.14
N LEU A 90 33.98 -1.83 -1.00
CA LEU A 90 32.99 -1.09 -1.78
C LEU A 90 32.02 -1.98 -2.58
N LEU A 91 32.39 -3.24 -2.90
CA LEU A 91 31.57 -4.10 -3.78
C LEU A 91 30.19 -4.41 -3.16
N PRO A 92 30.06 -4.82 -1.88
CA PRO A 92 28.75 -4.98 -1.24
C PRO A 92 27.94 -3.67 -1.17
N LEU A 93 28.60 -2.51 -1.04
CA LEU A 93 27.92 -1.22 -1.04
C LEU A 93 27.34 -0.89 -2.42
N ILE A 94 28.10 -1.12 -3.49
CA ILE A 94 27.63 -0.94 -4.88
C ILE A 94 26.47 -1.89 -5.16
N LEU A 95 26.61 -3.19 -4.85
CA LEU A 95 25.55 -4.19 -5.04
C LEU A 95 24.27 -3.83 -4.27
N TYR A 96 24.39 -3.32 -3.05
CA TYR A 96 23.25 -2.83 -2.28
C TYR A 96 22.61 -1.59 -2.92
N MET A 97 23.38 -0.57 -3.32
CA MET A 97 22.84 0.63 -3.96
C MET A 97 22.19 0.32 -5.32
N SER A 98 22.77 -0.60 -6.11
CA SER A 98 22.15 -1.12 -7.33
C SER A 98 20.86 -1.90 -7.05
N SER A 99 20.83 -2.72 -5.99
CA SER A 99 19.61 -3.38 -5.51
C SER A 99 18.50 -2.37 -5.22
N VAL A 100 18.78 -1.30 -4.46
CA VAL A 100 17.80 -0.26 -4.12
C VAL A 100 17.24 0.39 -5.38
N GLY A 101 18.08 0.73 -6.35
CA GLY A 101 17.65 1.26 -7.64
C GLY A 101 16.76 0.29 -8.43
N ILE A 102 17.08 -1.01 -8.42
CA ILE A 102 16.28 -2.06 -9.07
C ILE A 102 14.92 -2.24 -8.37
N VAL A 103 14.88 -2.29 -7.04
CA VAL A 103 13.63 -2.40 -6.26
C VAL A 103 12.73 -1.19 -6.51
N TRP A 104 13.29 0.02 -6.53
CA TRP A 104 12.55 1.25 -6.80
C TRP A 104 12.02 1.30 -8.25
N SER A 105 12.84 0.86 -9.22
CA SER A 105 12.45 0.76 -10.63
C SER A 105 11.36 -0.30 -10.85
N ALA A 106 11.45 -1.47 -10.20
CA ALA A 106 10.46 -2.53 -10.30
C ALA A 106 9.13 -2.12 -9.64
N ALA A 107 9.17 -1.43 -8.50
CA ALA A 107 7.98 -0.84 -7.88
C ALA A 107 7.33 0.22 -8.79
N LEU A 108 8.11 1.09 -9.43
CA LEU A 108 7.61 2.08 -10.39
C LEU A 108 6.95 1.42 -11.61
N VAL A 109 7.59 0.41 -12.20
CA VAL A 109 7.03 -0.38 -13.32
C VAL A 109 5.73 -1.08 -12.92
N LEU A 110 5.64 -1.59 -11.69
CA LEU A 110 4.42 -2.19 -11.16
C LEU A 110 3.30 -1.15 -11.00
N SER A 111 3.56 0.00 -10.37
CA SER A 111 2.58 1.08 -10.23
C SER A 111 2.06 1.58 -11.58
N ILE A 112 2.95 1.76 -12.56
CA ILE A 112 2.59 2.13 -13.94
C ILE A 112 1.73 1.03 -14.58
N SER A 113 2.06 -0.25 -14.35
CA SER A 113 1.30 -1.38 -14.86
C SER A 113 -0.12 -1.41 -14.30
N LEU A 114 -0.31 -1.23 -12.98
CA LEU A 114 -1.64 -1.22 -12.36
C LEU A 114 -2.56 -0.17 -13.02
N ILE A 115 -2.06 1.05 -13.23
CA ILE A 115 -2.81 2.14 -13.89
C ILE A 115 -3.18 1.78 -15.34
N PHE A 116 -2.27 1.20 -16.13
CA PHE A 116 -2.56 0.79 -17.51
C PHE A 116 -3.54 -0.39 -17.58
N TYR A 117 -3.45 -1.35 -16.65
CA TYR A 117 -4.38 -2.48 -16.60
C TYR A 117 -5.76 -2.04 -16.11
N GLU A 118 -5.88 -1.16 -15.12
CA GLU A 118 -7.15 -0.58 -14.68
C GLU A 118 -7.85 0.21 -15.81
N ALA A 119 -7.12 1.08 -16.52
CA ALA A 119 -7.64 1.79 -17.70
C ALA A 119 -8.05 0.84 -18.85
N THR A 120 -7.51 -0.39 -18.86
CA THR A 120 -7.93 -1.47 -19.77
C THR A 120 -9.15 -2.21 -19.22
N PHE A 121 -9.23 -2.47 -17.91
CA PHE A 121 -10.37 -3.08 -17.24
C PHE A 121 -11.63 -2.20 -17.32
N HIS A 122 -11.54 -0.88 -17.13
CA HIS A 122 -12.69 0.00 -17.32
C HIS A 122 -13.21 -0.08 -18.77
N LYS A 123 -12.32 -0.09 -19.77
CA LYS A 123 -12.71 -0.26 -21.19
C LYS A 123 -13.27 -1.65 -21.47
N LEU A 124 -12.72 -2.70 -20.86
CA LEU A 124 -13.20 -4.08 -20.99
C LEU A 124 -14.58 -4.25 -20.33
N ALA A 125 -14.75 -3.75 -19.10
CA ALA A 125 -15.99 -3.76 -18.34
C ALA A 125 -17.09 -3.00 -19.07
N CYS A 126 -16.85 -1.76 -19.53
CA CYS A 126 -17.81 -1.04 -20.36
C CYS A 126 -18.16 -1.80 -21.66
N LYS A 127 -17.18 -2.43 -22.32
CA LYS A 127 -17.40 -3.19 -23.56
C LYS A 127 -18.09 -4.55 -23.33
N ILE A 128 -17.95 -5.14 -22.15
CA ILE A 128 -18.70 -6.31 -21.70
C ILE A 128 -20.12 -5.88 -21.33
N LEU A 129 -20.30 -4.90 -20.44
CA LEU A 129 -21.61 -4.36 -20.06
C LEU A 129 -22.44 -3.93 -21.27
N ALA A 130 -21.86 -3.19 -22.22
CA ALA A 130 -22.55 -2.78 -23.46
C ALA A 130 -22.94 -3.96 -24.37
N ARG A 131 -22.30 -5.12 -24.25
CA ARG A 131 -22.69 -6.37 -24.93
C ARG A 131 -23.65 -7.22 -24.09
N THR A 132 -23.52 -7.20 -22.77
CA THR A 132 -24.32 -7.97 -21.81
C THR A 132 -25.70 -7.34 -21.59
N MET A 133 -25.86 -6.03 -21.77
CA MET A 133 -27.18 -5.37 -21.88
C MET A 133 -28.05 -5.93 -23.03
N MET A 134 -27.47 -6.67 -23.98
CA MET A 134 -28.20 -7.39 -25.02
C MET A 134 -28.49 -8.87 -24.66
N GLY A 135 -28.15 -9.37 -23.47
CA GLY A 135 -28.28 -10.79 -23.15
C GLY A 135 -28.14 -11.24 -21.69
N SER A 136 -29.30 -11.53 -21.07
CA SER A 136 -29.50 -12.41 -19.90
C SER A 136 -29.00 -11.94 -18.53
N GLU A 137 -29.94 -11.49 -17.69
CA GLU A 137 -29.73 -11.20 -16.26
C GLU A 137 -29.26 -12.42 -15.43
N LYS A 138 -29.49 -13.64 -15.91
CA LYS A 138 -28.99 -14.86 -15.25
C LYS A 138 -27.46 -14.94 -15.25
N LEU A 139 -26.80 -14.21 -16.16
CA LEU A 139 -25.35 -14.25 -16.33
C LEU A 139 -24.63 -13.32 -15.34
N SER A 140 -25.21 -12.17 -14.96
CA SER A 140 -24.59 -11.25 -13.98
C SER A 140 -24.50 -11.86 -12.58
N GLY A 141 -25.59 -12.47 -12.10
CA GLY A 141 -25.61 -13.19 -10.81
C GLY A 141 -24.65 -14.40 -10.79
N TRP A 142 -24.50 -15.10 -11.91
CA TRP A 142 -23.51 -16.18 -12.04
C TRP A 142 -22.07 -15.63 -12.03
N VAL A 143 -21.77 -14.59 -12.81
CA VAL A 143 -20.44 -13.96 -12.83
C VAL A 143 -20.06 -13.40 -11.47
N LEU A 144 -20.98 -12.76 -10.74
CA LEU A 144 -20.70 -12.23 -9.40
C LEU A 144 -20.43 -13.35 -8.37
N SER A 145 -21.22 -14.44 -8.42
CA SER A 145 -21.02 -15.64 -7.60
C SER A 145 -19.71 -16.37 -7.93
N VAL A 146 -19.30 -16.36 -9.20
CA VAL A 146 -17.97 -16.83 -9.64
C VAL A 146 -16.88 -15.91 -9.10
N LEU A 147 -16.99 -14.59 -9.25
CA LEU A 147 -15.97 -13.61 -8.85
C LEU A 147 -15.64 -13.72 -7.35
N HIS A 148 -16.65 -13.82 -6.48
CA HIS A 148 -16.45 -13.97 -5.04
C HIS A 148 -15.82 -15.32 -4.65
N LYS A 149 -16.03 -16.38 -5.45
CA LYS A 149 -15.45 -17.73 -5.21
C LYS A 149 -14.13 -17.95 -5.95
N LEU A 150 -13.75 -17.04 -6.86
CA LEU A 150 -12.62 -17.19 -7.76
C LEU A 150 -11.29 -17.34 -7.02
N PRO A 151 -10.94 -16.55 -5.98
CA PRO A 151 -9.65 -16.70 -5.30
C PRO A 151 -9.50 -18.08 -4.63
N GLY A 152 -10.58 -18.63 -4.09
CA GLY A 152 -10.60 -19.96 -3.46
C GLY A 152 -10.39 -21.09 -4.45
N ILE A 153 -11.13 -21.06 -5.55
CA ILE A 153 -11.00 -22.04 -6.63
C ILE A 153 -9.60 -21.96 -7.25
N VAL A 154 -9.08 -20.75 -7.51
CA VAL A 154 -7.74 -20.56 -8.08
C VAL A 154 -6.66 -21.09 -7.15
N ALA A 155 -6.66 -20.76 -5.85
CA ALA A 155 -5.62 -21.23 -4.93
C ALA A 155 -5.63 -22.76 -4.77
N ILE A 156 -6.81 -23.41 -4.75
CA ILE A 156 -6.91 -24.88 -4.78
C ILE A 156 -6.31 -25.43 -6.09
N MET A 157 -6.59 -24.82 -7.24
CA MET A 157 -5.98 -25.21 -8.52
C MET A 157 -4.46 -25.03 -8.52
N LEU A 158 -3.91 -24.01 -7.87
CA LEU A 158 -2.46 -23.81 -7.74
C LEU A 158 -1.80 -24.89 -6.86
N VAL A 159 -2.46 -25.34 -5.78
CA VAL A 159 -2.01 -26.48 -4.98
C VAL A 159 -2.00 -27.77 -5.81
N LEU A 160 -3.09 -28.07 -6.52
CA LEU A 160 -3.18 -29.23 -7.41
C LEU A 160 -2.13 -29.18 -8.54
N LEU A 161 -1.87 -28.00 -9.11
CA LEU A 161 -0.87 -27.80 -10.16
C LEU A 161 0.56 -28.01 -9.64
N SER A 162 0.85 -27.54 -8.41
CA SER A 162 2.12 -27.76 -7.73
C SER A 162 2.42 -29.25 -7.54
N ILE A 163 1.38 -30.05 -7.24
CA ILE A 163 1.47 -31.50 -7.02
C ILE A 163 1.60 -32.27 -8.34
N THR A 164 0.95 -31.81 -9.42
CA THR A 164 0.83 -32.56 -10.68
C THR A 164 1.82 -32.18 -11.78
N THR A 165 2.44 -31.00 -11.72
CA THR A 165 3.34 -30.50 -12.78
C THR A 165 4.70 -30.01 -12.24
N CYS A 166 4.80 -28.75 -11.82
CA CYS A 166 5.92 -28.22 -11.05
C CYS A 166 5.48 -26.99 -10.22
N GLY A 167 6.13 -26.79 -9.07
CA GLY A 167 5.89 -25.63 -8.20
C GLY A 167 6.31 -24.30 -8.83
N GLY A 168 7.21 -24.31 -9.82
CA GLY A 168 7.53 -23.11 -10.58
C GLY A 168 6.34 -22.59 -11.39
N LEU A 169 5.52 -23.49 -11.96
CA LEU A 169 4.39 -23.10 -12.81
C LEU A 169 3.24 -22.51 -11.98
N SER A 170 2.97 -23.08 -10.81
CA SER A 170 2.00 -22.52 -9.86
C SER A 170 2.44 -21.16 -9.31
N LEU A 171 3.74 -20.93 -9.07
CA LEU A 171 4.23 -19.59 -8.71
C LEU A 171 4.02 -18.56 -9.82
N CYS A 172 4.30 -18.91 -11.09
CA CYS A 172 4.07 -18.02 -12.23
C CYS A 172 2.57 -17.71 -12.44
N ILE A 173 1.70 -18.72 -12.39
CA ILE A 173 0.25 -18.53 -12.57
C ILE A 173 -0.36 -17.80 -11.35
N GLY A 174 0.09 -18.12 -10.13
CA GLY A 174 -0.26 -17.37 -8.92
C GLY A 174 0.18 -15.91 -8.96
N CYS A 175 1.32 -15.61 -9.60
CA CYS A 175 1.75 -14.24 -9.83
C CYS A 175 0.78 -13.48 -10.76
N ILE A 176 0.25 -14.13 -11.80
CA ILE A 176 -0.76 -13.52 -12.68
C ILE A 176 -2.07 -13.26 -11.91
N PHE A 177 -2.57 -14.23 -11.15
CA PHE A 177 -3.80 -14.04 -10.38
C PHE A 177 -3.66 -13.04 -9.23
N TYR A 178 -2.50 -12.98 -8.57
CA TYR A 178 -2.25 -11.96 -7.54
C TYR A 178 -2.11 -10.57 -8.18
N PHE A 179 -1.52 -10.42 -9.37
CA PHE A 179 -1.56 -9.15 -10.10
C PHE A 179 -2.99 -8.70 -10.41
N LEU A 180 -3.87 -9.63 -10.80
CA LEU A 180 -5.30 -9.34 -11.02
C LEU A 180 -6.02 -8.92 -9.72
N LYS A 181 -5.80 -9.61 -8.60
CA LYS A 181 -6.35 -9.24 -7.28
C LYS A 181 -5.82 -7.87 -6.81
N LEU A 182 -4.54 -7.56 -7.04
CA LEU A 182 -3.95 -6.27 -6.74
C LEU A 182 -4.53 -5.17 -7.64
N THR A 183 -4.80 -5.47 -8.92
CA THR A 183 -5.48 -4.54 -9.84
C THR A 183 -6.90 -4.24 -9.37
N GLN A 184 -7.65 -5.26 -8.94
CA GLN A 184 -8.97 -5.11 -8.33
C GLN A 184 -8.93 -4.21 -7.08
N MET A 185 -7.99 -4.46 -6.16
CA MET A 185 -7.78 -3.63 -4.96
C MET A 185 -7.33 -2.20 -5.29
N SER A 186 -6.72 -1.97 -6.46
CA SER A 186 -6.29 -0.64 -6.89
C SER A 186 -7.37 0.19 -7.58
N GLN A 187 -8.51 -0.39 -7.98
CA GLN A 187 -9.56 0.34 -8.69
C GLN A 187 -10.12 1.49 -7.85
N ASP A 188 -10.60 1.20 -6.64
CA ASP A 188 -11.21 2.21 -5.76
C ASP A 188 -10.19 3.28 -5.30
N TYR A 189 -8.91 2.93 -5.28
CA TYR A 189 -7.80 3.87 -5.02
C TYR A 189 -7.51 4.78 -6.20
N ILE A 190 -7.39 4.22 -7.42
CA ILE A 190 -7.01 4.98 -8.62
C ILE A 190 -8.19 5.84 -9.10
N GLU A 191 -9.45 5.40 -8.97
CA GLU A 191 -10.61 6.26 -9.23
C GLU A 191 -10.54 7.55 -8.37
N GLN A 192 -10.27 7.41 -7.07
CA GLN A 192 -10.14 8.54 -6.15
C GLN A 192 -8.88 9.38 -6.41
N LEU A 193 -7.76 8.75 -6.79
CA LEU A 193 -6.54 9.44 -7.23
C LEU A 193 -6.83 10.30 -8.47
N VAL A 194 -7.47 9.73 -9.50
CA VAL A 194 -7.83 10.39 -10.76
C VAL A 194 -8.83 11.52 -10.51
N VAL A 195 -9.86 11.31 -9.69
CA VAL A 195 -10.82 12.36 -9.29
C VAL A 195 -10.12 13.48 -8.53
N THR A 196 -9.16 13.18 -7.66
CA THR A 196 -8.39 14.19 -6.91
C THR A 196 -7.45 14.98 -7.81
N VAL A 197 -6.70 14.32 -8.69
CA VAL A 197 -5.82 14.93 -9.69
C VAL A 197 -6.64 15.78 -10.68
N LEU A 198 -7.80 15.30 -11.13
CA LEU A 198 -8.70 16.05 -12.01
C LEU A 198 -9.29 17.28 -11.32
N LYS A 199 -9.70 17.17 -10.05
CA LYS A 199 -10.11 18.34 -9.23
C LYS A 199 -8.97 19.35 -9.07
N TYR A 200 -7.74 18.89 -8.86
CA TYR A 200 -6.56 19.75 -8.76
C TYR A 200 -6.30 20.49 -10.08
N PHE A 201 -6.23 19.78 -11.22
CA PHE A 201 -6.04 20.40 -12.53
C PHE A 201 -7.22 21.33 -12.92
N ALA A 202 -8.46 20.99 -12.58
CA ALA A 202 -9.61 21.88 -12.80
C ALA A 202 -9.52 23.15 -11.95
N ARG A 203 -9.10 23.07 -10.68
CA ARG A 203 -8.81 24.24 -9.83
C ARG A 203 -7.64 25.07 -10.37
N GLN A 204 -6.62 24.44 -10.96
CA GLN A 204 -5.47 25.12 -11.56
C GLN A 204 -5.84 25.82 -12.87
N PHE A 205 -6.59 25.18 -13.77
CA PHE A 205 -7.01 25.76 -15.05
C PHE A 205 -8.01 26.91 -14.84
N ARG A 206 -8.94 26.77 -13.88
CA ARG A 206 -9.88 27.84 -13.48
C ARG A 206 -9.20 29.05 -12.82
N ARG A 207 -7.89 29.01 -12.55
CA ARG A 207 -7.10 30.16 -12.06
C ARG A 207 -6.44 31.00 -13.16
N ASN A 208 -6.61 30.65 -14.45
CA ASN A 208 -6.20 31.49 -15.58
C ASN A 208 -7.40 32.09 -16.34
N PRO A 209 -8.10 33.10 -15.79
CA PRO A 209 -8.78 34.10 -16.60
C PRO A 209 -7.75 35.16 -17.04
N THR A 210 -7.26 35.10 -18.28
CA THR A 210 -6.61 36.27 -18.88
C THR A 210 -7.68 37.31 -19.18
N SER A 211 -7.82 38.29 -18.30
CA SER A 211 -8.33 39.60 -18.67
C SER A 211 -7.50 40.13 -19.84
N ASP A 212 -8.14 40.43 -20.96
CA ASP A 212 -7.77 41.50 -21.91
C ASP A 212 -8.71 41.45 -23.13
N VAL A 213 -9.85 42.12 -23.02
CA VAL A 213 -10.59 42.67 -24.17
C VAL A 213 -10.74 44.16 -23.89
N SER A 214 -9.71 44.93 -24.25
CA SER A 214 -9.65 46.36 -23.97
C SER A 214 -10.74 47.11 -24.73
N GLN A 215 -11.61 47.77 -23.97
CA GLN A 215 -12.57 48.76 -24.46
C GLN A 215 -11.80 49.91 -25.10
N ASN A 216 -12.08 50.21 -26.38
CA ASN A 216 -11.27 51.16 -27.14
C ASN A 216 -12.11 51.95 -28.17
N THR A 217 -12.77 53.01 -27.70
CA THR A 217 -13.30 54.10 -28.53
C THR A 217 -12.98 55.42 -27.85
N HIS A 218 -12.31 56.31 -28.59
CA HIS A 218 -12.08 57.70 -28.19
C HIS A 218 -13.32 58.54 -28.50
N GLU A 219 -13.66 59.48 -27.62
CA GLU A 219 -14.42 60.68 -27.98
C GLU A 219 -13.64 61.91 -27.48
N ASP A 220 -13.65 62.98 -28.28
CA ASP A 220 -13.16 64.32 -27.96
C ASP A 220 -13.97 65.34 -28.82
N ASP A 221 -13.95 66.61 -28.42
CA ASP A 221 -14.95 67.64 -28.76
C ASP A 221 -15.25 67.88 -30.25
N THR A 222 -16.52 68.23 -30.57
CA THR A 222 -16.88 69.53 -31.21
C THR A 222 -18.41 69.76 -31.27
N GLN A 223 -18.82 71.03 -31.25
CA GLN A 223 -20.19 71.55 -31.14
C GLN A 223 -21.08 71.43 -32.41
N LYS A 224 -22.40 71.61 -32.15
CA LYS A 224 -23.36 72.54 -32.82
C LYS A 224 -24.44 71.99 -33.78
N GLU A 225 -25.67 72.38 -33.45
CA GLU A 225 -26.82 72.71 -34.33
C GLU A 225 -27.39 71.69 -35.35
N GLY A 226 -28.61 71.21 -35.06
CA GLY A 226 -29.74 71.51 -35.97
C GLY A 226 -30.71 70.39 -36.36
N SER A 227 -32.00 70.75 -36.40
CA SER A 227 -33.12 70.06 -37.09
C SER A 227 -33.68 68.75 -36.48
N SER A 228 -34.87 68.37 -36.98
CA SER A 228 -35.91 67.52 -36.36
C SER A 228 -37.12 67.47 -37.34
N PRO A 229 -38.10 66.53 -37.26
CA PRO A 229 -38.18 65.17 -36.68
C PRO A 229 -38.60 64.12 -37.76
N GLN A 230 -39.38 63.09 -37.35
CA GLN A 230 -40.18 62.10 -38.12
C GLN A 230 -39.53 60.72 -38.38
N THR A 231 -40.23 59.57 -38.32
CA THR A 231 -41.59 59.20 -37.79
C THR A 231 -41.75 57.66 -37.81
N GLU A 232 -42.62 57.09 -36.94
CA GLU A 232 -43.18 55.69 -37.01
C GLU A 232 -42.21 54.48 -36.85
N GLU A 233 -42.59 53.26 -36.39
CA GLU A 233 -43.80 52.74 -35.71
C GLU A 233 -43.45 51.42 -34.93
N GLY A 234 -44.36 50.93 -34.06
CA GLY A 234 -44.32 49.58 -33.44
C GLY A 234 -43.42 49.44 -32.18
N ALA A 235 -43.95 49.48 -30.95
CA ALA A 235 -44.71 48.42 -30.24
C ALA A 235 -43.84 47.19 -29.87
N GLU A 236 -43.82 46.67 -28.63
CA GLU A 236 -44.59 46.92 -27.39
C GLU A 236 -43.61 46.65 -26.20
N ILE A 237 -43.55 47.37 -25.05
CA ILE A 237 -44.57 47.59 -24.00
C ILE A 237 -45.10 46.23 -23.49
N GLU A 238 -45.11 45.85 -22.21
CA GLU A 238 -44.72 46.43 -20.90
C GLU A 238 -44.43 45.21 -19.94
N ASN A 239 -44.31 45.14 -18.61
CA ASN A 239 -44.37 45.97 -17.37
C ASN A 239 -43.74 45.11 -16.21
N LYS A 240 -43.63 45.41 -14.89
CA LYS A 240 -43.79 46.58 -13.97
C LYS A 240 -43.10 46.22 -12.61
N VAL A 241 -43.19 47.12 -11.62
CA VAL A 241 -43.04 46.92 -10.15
C VAL A 241 -41.59 46.63 -9.71
N GLU A 242 -40.76 47.65 -9.51
CA GLU A 242 -40.66 48.53 -8.32
C GLU A 242 -39.79 47.89 -7.20
N ASN A 243 -38.74 48.55 -6.65
CA ASN A 243 -38.69 49.84 -5.93
C ASN A 243 -39.44 49.77 -4.58
N LEU A 244 -38.98 50.38 -3.47
CA LEU A 244 -37.80 51.23 -3.23
C LEU A 244 -37.44 51.20 -1.71
N VAL A 245 -36.83 52.29 -1.20
CA VAL A 245 -36.60 52.66 0.22
C VAL A 245 -35.31 52.06 0.83
N ALA A 246 -34.35 52.87 1.31
CA ALA A 246 -34.14 54.32 1.14
C ALA A 246 -32.65 54.69 1.36
N MET A 247 -32.29 55.90 0.94
CA MET A 247 -31.02 56.56 1.32
C MET A 247 -31.11 57.13 2.74
N ASP A 248 -29.97 57.19 3.44
CA ASP A 248 -29.51 58.46 4.02
C ASP A 248 -27.97 58.52 3.99
N ASN A 249 -27.38 59.67 4.29
CA ASN A 249 -26.01 60.04 3.88
C ASN A 249 -25.29 60.87 4.96
N SER A 250 -24.03 60.52 5.30
CA SER A 250 -22.91 61.47 5.51
C SER A 250 -21.67 60.85 6.18
N SER A 251 -20.51 61.29 5.69
CA SER A 251 -19.16 61.34 6.28
C SER A 251 -18.91 60.92 7.75
N SER A 252 -17.86 60.10 7.96
CA SER A 252 -16.58 60.55 8.57
C SER A 252 -15.48 59.47 8.44
N GLU A 253 -14.24 59.81 8.81
CA GLU A 253 -13.01 59.05 8.54
C GLU A 253 -12.58 58.07 9.67
N GLU A 254 -11.48 57.36 9.42
CA GLU A 254 -10.58 56.66 10.37
C GLU A 254 -11.05 55.41 11.17
N SER A 255 -10.67 54.23 10.65
CA SER A 255 -9.55 53.41 11.16
C SER A 255 -9.79 51.90 11.44
N LYS A 256 -8.72 51.11 11.19
CA LYS A 256 -8.37 49.76 11.72
C LYS A 256 -9.42 48.64 11.63
N VAL A 257 -9.27 47.66 10.73
CA VAL A 257 -8.34 46.50 10.82
C VAL A 257 -8.70 45.53 11.97
N GLU A 258 -9.63 44.59 11.71
CA GLU A 258 -9.71 43.28 12.39
C GLU A 258 -10.64 42.29 11.62
N SER A 259 -10.19 41.69 10.50
CA SER A 259 -10.97 40.65 9.79
C SER A 259 -10.15 39.77 8.82
N ASP A 260 -9.14 39.03 9.32
CA ASP A 260 -8.33 38.13 8.46
C ASP A 260 -7.80 36.86 9.18
N GLN A 261 -8.54 36.34 10.16
CA GLN A 261 -8.17 35.10 10.90
C GLN A 261 -9.28 34.02 10.93
N THR A 262 -10.46 34.31 10.38
CA THR A 262 -11.61 33.39 10.41
C THR A 262 -11.53 32.35 9.28
N ASP A 263 -11.13 32.76 8.08
CA ASP A 263 -11.14 31.88 6.90
C ASP A 263 -9.97 30.90 6.89
N GLU A 264 -8.77 31.29 7.33
CA GLU A 264 -7.59 30.42 7.31
C GLU A 264 -7.78 29.16 8.19
N LYS A 265 -8.33 29.32 9.40
CA LYS A 265 -8.74 28.18 10.26
C LYS A 265 -9.85 27.34 9.66
N SER A 266 -10.75 27.91 8.85
CA SER A 266 -11.79 27.13 8.17
C SER A 266 -11.19 26.26 7.04
N ILE A 267 -10.16 26.78 6.36
CA ILE A 267 -9.42 26.08 5.31
C ILE A 267 -8.49 25.02 5.91
N GLU A 268 -7.80 25.32 7.01
CA GLU A 268 -6.90 24.36 7.68
C GLU A 268 -7.69 23.17 8.26
N ASN A 269 -8.80 23.40 8.97
CA ASN A 269 -9.67 22.32 9.42
C ASN A 269 -10.27 21.52 8.25
N ARG A 270 -10.59 22.17 7.12
CA ARG A 270 -11.07 21.49 5.91
C ARG A 270 -9.99 20.63 5.27
N ASN A 271 -8.75 21.09 5.24
CA ASN A 271 -7.59 20.31 4.75
C ASN A 271 -7.30 19.12 5.67
N GLN A 272 -7.32 19.29 6.99
CA GLN A 272 -7.17 18.19 7.95
C GLN A 272 -8.31 17.16 7.85
N MET A 273 -9.53 17.60 7.52
CA MET A 273 -10.70 16.74 7.25
C MET A 273 -10.70 16.09 5.85
N GLU A 274 -10.00 16.66 4.86
CA GLU A 274 -9.70 16.01 3.58
C GLU A 274 -8.53 15.01 3.74
N GLU A 275 -7.53 15.30 4.60
CA GLU A 275 -6.42 14.40 4.91
C GLU A 275 -6.84 13.19 5.77
N SER A 276 -7.79 13.35 6.70
CA SER A 276 -8.42 12.23 7.40
C SER A 276 -9.33 11.37 6.51
N ARG A 277 -9.63 11.84 5.29
CA ARG A 277 -10.28 11.08 4.22
C ARG A 277 -9.32 10.61 3.11
N VAL A 278 -8.00 10.63 3.37
CA VAL A 278 -7.09 9.71 2.67
C VAL A 278 -7.50 8.30 3.10
N VAL A 279 -8.27 7.63 2.24
CA VAL A 279 -8.82 6.28 2.43
C VAL A 279 -7.73 5.32 2.93
N ASN A 280 -8.13 4.34 3.74
CA ASN A 280 -7.27 3.25 4.23
C ASN A 280 -6.73 2.42 3.06
N CYS A 281 -5.68 2.94 2.42
CA CYS A 281 -4.91 2.28 1.37
C CYS A 281 -3.88 1.30 1.95
N ASP A 282 -3.99 1.02 3.24
CA ASP A 282 -3.08 0.14 3.97
C ASP A 282 -3.05 -1.25 3.34
N ASP A 283 -4.20 -1.75 2.90
CA ASP A 283 -4.36 -3.03 2.23
C ASP A 283 -3.61 -3.10 0.91
N ILE A 284 -3.81 -2.14 0.01
CA ILE A 284 -3.08 -2.08 -1.26
C ILE A 284 -1.57 -1.93 -1.00
N PHE A 285 -1.14 -1.12 -0.03
CA PHE A 285 0.29 -0.97 0.27
C PHE A 285 0.92 -2.23 0.87
N PHE A 286 0.18 -2.99 1.68
CA PHE A 286 0.61 -4.28 2.23
C PHE A 286 0.66 -5.35 1.12
N HIS A 287 -0.41 -5.52 0.36
CA HIS A 287 -0.49 -6.50 -0.72
C HIS A 287 0.47 -6.20 -1.88
N PHE A 288 0.72 -4.94 -2.24
CA PHE A 288 1.74 -4.54 -3.21
C PHE A 288 3.13 -5.06 -2.79
N SER A 289 3.43 -4.99 -1.50
CA SER A 289 4.75 -5.31 -0.95
C SER A 289 4.98 -6.83 -0.88
N ILE A 290 3.94 -7.60 -0.53
CA ILE A 290 3.96 -9.07 -0.62
C ILE A 290 3.95 -9.54 -2.07
N PHE A 291 3.21 -8.87 -2.96
CA PHE A 291 3.22 -9.15 -4.39
C PHE A 291 4.60 -8.92 -5.03
N MET A 292 5.33 -7.86 -4.64
CA MET A 292 6.72 -7.64 -5.06
C MET A 292 7.65 -8.80 -4.64
N MET A 293 7.44 -9.38 -3.46
CA MET A 293 8.16 -10.59 -3.05
C MET A 293 7.74 -11.82 -3.88
N TRP A 294 6.47 -11.96 -4.23
CA TRP A 294 5.96 -13.02 -5.11
C TRP A 294 6.54 -12.92 -6.54
N CYS A 295 6.68 -11.71 -7.10
CA CYS A 295 7.33 -11.48 -8.39
C CYS A 295 8.77 -12.01 -8.42
N ILE A 296 9.53 -11.79 -7.34
CA ILE A 296 10.88 -12.37 -7.22
C ILE A 296 10.82 -13.89 -7.15
N MET A 297 9.90 -14.48 -6.37
CA MET A 297 9.71 -15.94 -6.29
C MET A 297 9.38 -16.59 -7.64
N ALA A 298 8.48 -15.98 -8.41
CA ALA A 298 8.14 -16.43 -9.76
C ALA A 298 9.36 -16.32 -10.69
N GLY A 299 10.05 -15.17 -10.69
CA GLY A 299 11.25 -14.94 -11.49
C GLY A 299 12.40 -15.93 -11.21
N LEU A 300 12.66 -16.22 -9.93
CA LEU A 300 13.63 -17.23 -9.49
C LEU A 300 13.24 -18.66 -9.89
N SER A 301 11.96 -18.91 -10.15
CA SER A 301 11.42 -20.23 -10.51
C SER A 301 11.22 -20.45 -12.01
N VAL A 302 11.44 -19.43 -12.86
CA VAL A 302 11.38 -19.54 -14.33
C VAL A 302 12.27 -20.68 -14.88
N PRO A 303 13.51 -20.93 -14.38
CA PRO A 303 14.32 -22.05 -14.86
C PRO A 303 13.67 -23.43 -14.65
N SER A 304 12.94 -23.61 -13.54
CA SER A 304 12.16 -24.83 -13.26
C SER A 304 11.03 -24.99 -14.28
N VAL A 305 10.30 -23.91 -14.59
CA VAL A 305 9.22 -23.91 -15.59
C VAL A 305 9.72 -24.21 -16.99
N LEU A 306 10.84 -23.62 -17.40
CA LEU A 306 11.47 -23.88 -18.71
C LEU A 306 11.95 -25.34 -18.81
N THR A 307 12.53 -25.88 -17.74
CA THR A 307 12.98 -27.27 -17.67
C THR A 307 11.80 -28.25 -17.72
N TRP A 308 10.70 -27.94 -17.03
CA TRP A 308 9.45 -28.69 -17.11
C TRP A 308 8.87 -28.65 -18.53
N ALA A 309 8.72 -27.46 -19.12
CA ALA A 309 8.12 -27.28 -20.44
C ALA A 309 8.89 -28.02 -21.56
N HIS A 310 10.22 -28.04 -21.48
CA HIS A 310 11.06 -28.81 -22.41
C HIS A 310 10.85 -30.33 -22.27
N ASN A 311 10.66 -30.82 -21.05
CA ASN A 311 10.57 -32.25 -20.74
C ASN A 311 9.14 -32.79 -20.64
N PHE A 312 8.12 -31.94 -20.79
CA PHE A 312 6.69 -32.25 -20.67
C PHE A 312 6.24 -33.43 -21.54
N LYS A 313 6.90 -33.65 -22.69
CA LYS A 313 6.65 -34.79 -23.59
C LYS A 313 7.02 -36.15 -22.97
N TYR A 314 7.95 -36.18 -22.01
CA TYR A 314 8.48 -37.40 -21.39
C TYR A 314 7.91 -37.63 -19.99
N SER A 315 7.62 -36.55 -19.24
CA SER A 315 6.94 -36.60 -17.95
C SER A 315 6.10 -35.34 -17.75
N THR A 316 4.86 -35.50 -17.29
CA THR A 316 3.99 -34.37 -16.92
C THR A 316 4.44 -33.68 -15.63
N MET A 317 5.15 -34.40 -14.75
CA MET A 317 5.71 -33.91 -13.49
C MET A 317 7.23 -33.71 -13.59
N LEU A 318 7.75 -32.61 -13.07
CA LEU A 318 9.19 -32.39 -12.95
C LEU A 318 9.73 -33.09 -11.69
N GLN A 319 10.73 -33.96 -11.85
CA GLN A 319 11.46 -34.56 -10.74
C GLN A 319 12.98 -34.59 -11.03
N PRO A 320 13.85 -34.14 -10.10
CA PRO A 320 13.54 -33.35 -8.91
C PRO A 320 13.18 -31.89 -9.27
N ASP A 321 12.14 -31.32 -8.66
CA ASP A 321 11.77 -29.90 -8.81
C ASP A 321 12.25 -29.08 -7.60
N PRO A 322 13.22 -28.15 -7.76
CA PRO A 322 13.70 -27.29 -6.67
C PRO A 322 12.69 -26.22 -6.24
N SER A 323 11.66 -25.95 -7.05
CA SER A 323 10.59 -24.98 -6.76
C SER A 323 9.34 -25.63 -6.15
N PHE A 324 9.31 -26.96 -5.97
CA PHE A 324 8.14 -27.70 -5.48
C PHE A 324 7.65 -27.22 -4.10
N VAL A 325 8.52 -27.25 -3.09
CA VAL A 325 8.16 -26.85 -1.71
C VAL A 325 7.78 -25.36 -1.62
N PRO A 326 8.56 -24.42 -2.20
CA PRO A 326 8.14 -23.01 -2.29
C PRO A 326 6.78 -22.81 -2.98
N GLY A 327 6.55 -23.47 -4.12
CA GLY A 327 5.31 -23.33 -4.88
C GLY A 327 4.10 -23.91 -4.16
N LEU A 328 4.23 -25.07 -3.51
CA LEU A 328 3.18 -25.69 -2.72
C LEU A 328 2.80 -24.82 -1.51
N LEU A 329 3.79 -24.36 -0.73
CA LEU A 329 3.54 -23.53 0.45
C LEU A 329 2.90 -22.19 0.09
N LEU A 330 3.40 -21.50 -0.94
CA LEU A 330 2.82 -20.23 -1.38
C LEU A 330 1.42 -20.43 -1.99
N SER A 331 1.14 -21.54 -2.68
CA SER A 331 -0.20 -21.88 -3.15
C SER A 331 -1.19 -22.10 -2.00
N ILE A 332 -0.74 -22.65 -0.87
CA ILE A 332 -1.57 -22.77 0.35
C ILE A 332 -1.79 -21.38 0.98
N CYS A 333 -0.74 -20.56 1.11
CA CYS A 333 -0.86 -19.20 1.66
C CYS A 333 -1.70 -18.26 0.80
N ALA A 334 -1.85 -18.51 -0.51
CA ALA A 334 -2.73 -17.74 -1.40
C ALA A 334 -4.21 -17.77 -0.96
N LEU A 335 -4.67 -18.83 -0.29
CA LEU A 335 -6.03 -18.90 0.25
C LEU A 335 -6.31 -17.76 1.25
N PRO A 336 -5.70 -17.71 2.45
CA PRO A 336 -5.93 -16.59 3.37
C PRO A 336 -5.51 -15.24 2.78
N LEU A 337 -4.39 -15.18 2.04
CA LEU A 337 -3.86 -13.94 1.48
C LEU A 337 -4.77 -13.25 0.44
N TRP A 338 -5.77 -13.94 -0.13
CA TRP A 338 -6.71 -13.33 -1.09
C TRP A 338 -8.15 -13.19 -0.59
N HIS A 339 -8.51 -13.82 0.54
CA HIS A 339 -9.85 -13.75 1.16
C HIS A 339 -9.89 -12.95 2.46
N MET A 340 -8.75 -12.74 3.12
CA MET A 340 -8.69 -11.89 4.29
C MET A 340 -8.41 -10.45 3.86
N ASP A 341 -9.13 -9.51 4.46
CA ASP A 341 -8.78 -8.09 4.43
C ASP A 341 -7.55 -7.92 5.34
N LEU A 342 -6.48 -7.35 4.79
CA LEU A 342 -5.13 -7.36 5.35
C LEU A 342 -4.42 -6.05 4.96
N PRO A 343 -3.77 -5.34 5.90
CA PRO A 343 -3.33 -5.83 7.20
C PRO A 343 -4.33 -5.57 8.33
N LYS A 344 -4.50 -6.55 9.23
CA LYS A 344 -5.28 -6.34 10.46
C LYS A 344 -4.49 -5.48 11.44
N THR A 345 -4.91 -4.24 11.62
CA THR A 345 -4.20 -3.21 12.41
C THR A 345 -4.24 -3.50 13.92
N GLU A 346 -5.33 -4.12 14.41
CA GLU A 346 -5.59 -4.44 15.81
C GLU A 346 -4.72 -5.58 16.40
N ILE A 347 -3.82 -6.15 15.60
CA ILE A 347 -2.95 -7.26 16.03
C ILE A 347 -1.75 -6.78 16.85
N CYS A 348 -1.66 -7.21 18.11
CA CYS A 348 -0.42 -7.16 18.88
C CYS A 348 0.61 -8.19 18.37
N GLY A 349 1.89 -7.82 18.30
CA GLY A 349 3.00 -8.75 18.00
C GLY A 349 3.84 -8.40 16.76
N TYR A 350 3.46 -7.36 16.03
CA TYR A 350 4.21 -6.84 14.88
C TYR A 350 5.68 -6.53 15.18
N SER A 351 6.03 -6.16 16.41
CA SER A 351 7.42 -5.98 16.88
C SER A 351 8.23 -7.26 16.73
N TYR A 352 7.69 -8.40 17.17
CA TYR A 352 8.36 -9.70 17.07
C TYR A 352 8.49 -10.12 15.60
N LEU A 353 7.45 -9.91 14.79
CA LEU A 353 7.51 -10.16 13.34
C LEU A 353 8.59 -9.29 12.67
N GLY A 354 8.70 -8.01 13.06
CA GLY A 354 9.74 -7.08 12.60
C GLY A 354 11.16 -7.47 13.04
N GLN A 355 11.31 -8.08 14.22
CA GLN A 355 12.59 -8.64 14.69
C GLN A 355 12.98 -9.90 13.91
N ILE A 356 12.03 -10.81 13.66
CA ILE A 356 12.23 -12.02 12.84
C ILE A 356 12.60 -11.63 11.40
N LEU A 357 11.95 -10.61 10.83
CA LEU A 357 12.30 -10.05 9.52
C LEU A 357 13.73 -9.48 9.50
N THR A 358 14.18 -8.77 10.55
CA THR A 358 15.60 -8.33 10.66
C THR A 358 16.57 -9.51 10.68
N LEU A 359 16.25 -10.58 11.43
CA LEU A 359 17.07 -11.79 11.47
C LEU A 359 17.15 -12.46 10.09
N LEU A 360 16.02 -12.59 9.38
CA LEU A 360 15.96 -13.19 8.05
C LEU A 360 16.67 -12.34 6.98
N VAL A 361 16.69 -11.00 7.10
CA VAL A 361 17.54 -10.13 6.27
C VAL A 361 19.03 -10.43 6.51
N GLY A 362 19.44 -10.62 7.77
CA GLY A 362 20.80 -11.05 8.11
C GLY A 362 21.17 -12.40 7.51
N VAL A 363 20.31 -13.41 7.68
CA VAL A 363 20.48 -14.76 7.10
C VAL A 363 20.56 -14.69 5.57
N THR A 364 19.73 -13.88 4.91
CA THR A 364 19.77 -13.67 3.45
C THR A 364 21.14 -13.20 2.99
N LEU A 365 21.71 -12.20 3.65
CA LEU A 365 22.98 -11.59 3.25
C LEU A 365 24.22 -12.43 3.63
N ILE A 366 24.11 -13.34 4.60
CA ILE A 366 25.21 -14.24 5.03
C ILE A 366 25.22 -15.56 4.27
N TYR A 367 24.05 -16.11 3.93
CA TYR A 367 23.87 -17.49 3.46
C TYR A 367 23.17 -17.66 2.11
N SER A 368 22.82 -16.59 1.38
CA SER A 368 22.20 -16.72 0.04
C SER A 368 23.02 -16.11 -1.10
N SER A 369 24.21 -15.56 -0.82
CA SER A 369 25.06 -14.86 -1.80
C SER A 369 25.60 -15.77 -2.91
N VAL A 370 25.80 -17.07 -2.65
CA VAL A 370 26.23 -18.06 -3.65
C VAL A 370 25.05 -18.92 -4.12
N PHE A 371 24.12 -19.27 -3.23
CA PHE A 371 23.11 -20.30 -3.48
C PHE A 371 21.68 -19.74 -3.59
N LEU A 372 21.31 -19.28 -4.79
CA LEU A 372 19.99 -18.70 -5.08
C LEU A 372 18.78 -19.57 -4.70
N HIS A 373 18.91 -20.90 -4.64
CA HIS A 373 17.81 -21.76 -4.20
C HIS A 373 17.42 -21.50 -2.73
N ARG A 374 18.36 -21.10 -1.86
CA ARG A 374 18.09 -20.78 -0.45
C ARG A 374 17.20 -19.54 -0.32
N LEU A 375 17.33 -18.61 -1.26
CA LEU A 375 16.55 -17.37 -1.33
C LEU A 375 15.04 -17.65 -1.47
N ASN A 376 14.68 -18.66 -2.28
CA ASN A 376 13.29 -19.11 -2.43
C ASN A 376 12.69 -19.58 -1.10
N TYR A 377 13.44 -20.35 -0.31
CA TYR A 377 13.00 -20.82 1.01
C TYR A 377 12.84 -19.66 1.99
N ILE A 378 13.76 -18.68 2.01
CA ILE A 378 13.65 -17.51 2.91
C ILE A 378 12.39 -16.67 2.59
N ILE A 379 12.15 -16.33 1.32
CA ILE A 379 10.97 -15.53 0.96
C ILE A 379 9.67 -16.31 1.25
N THR A 380 9.64 -17.61 0.95
CA THR A 380 8.52 -18.49 1.31
C THR A 380 8.29 -18.48 2.82
N SER A 381 9.34 -18.65 3.64
CA SER A 381 9.25 -18.59 5.09
C SER A 381 8.71 -17.25 5.58
N VAL A 382 9.12 -16.13 4.98
CA VAL A 382 8.57 -14.80 5.32
C VAL A 382 7.08 -14.72 5.02
N ILE A 383 6.65 -15.10 3.82
CA ILE A 383 5.22 -15.01 3.45
C ILE A 383 4.38 -15.97 4.32
N VAL A 384 4.87 -17.19 4.60
CA VAL A 384 4.21 -18.13 5.53
C VAL A 384 4.10 -17.52 6.93
N LEU A 385 5.19 -16.97 7.49
CA LEU A 385 5.19 -16.34 8.82
C LEU A 385 4.20 -15.17 8.90
N VAL A 386 4.16 -14.33 7.87
CA VAL A 386 3.22 -13.20 7.77
C VAL A 386 1.78 -13.70 7.70
N THR A 387 1.48 -14.64 6.81
CA THR A 387 0.15 -15.25 6.69
C THR A 387 -0.29 -15.90 8.00
N CYS A 388 0.58 -16.67 8.67
CA CYS A 388 0.28 -17.27 9.96
C CYS A 388 0.04 -16.23 11.05
N HIS A 389 0.82 -15.15 11.11
CA HIS A 389 0.63 -14.04 12.06
C HIS A 389 -0.76 -13.39 11.88
N GLN A 390 -1.13 -13.07 10.63
CA GLN A 390 -2.43 -12.46 10.31
C GLN A 390 -3.63 -13.39 10.60
N MET A 391 -3.44 -14.71 10.44
CA MET A 391 -4.46 -15.71 10.78
C MET A 391 -4.61 -15.92 12.29
N LEU A 392 -3.50 -16.10 13.00
CA LEU A 392 -3.48 -16.57 14.40
C LEU A 392 -3.91 -15.49 15.40
N ALA A 393 -3.48 -14.24 15.22
CA ALA A 393 -3.72 -13.18 16.19
C ALA A 393 -5.14 -12.56 16.11
N SER A 394 -6.03 -13.09 15.28
CA SER A 394 -7.39 -12.60 15.06
C SER A 394 -8.38 -12.86 16.22
N LYS A 395 -7.89 -13.13 17.45
CA LYS A 395 -8.69 -13.66 18.59
C LYS A 395 -8.17 -13.29 20.00
N TYR A 396 -7.41 -12.20 20.15
CA TYR A 396 -7.18 -11.60 21.47
C TYR A 396 -8.09 -10.39 21.69
N GLU A 397 -9.39 -10.68 21.84
CA GLU A 397 -10.32 -9.75 22.48
C GLU A 397 -9.89 -9.62 23.95
N PHE A 398 -9.43 -8.43 24.34
CA PHE A 398 -8.99 -8.15 25.70
C PHE A 398 -10.23 -7.84 26.56
N SER A 399 -10.83 -8.89 27.12
CA SER A 399 -11.94 -8.77 28.07
C SER A 399 -11.45 -8.14 29.39
N ASP A 400 -11.35 -6.81 29.42
CA ASP A 400 -11.18 -6.04 30.65
C ASP A 400 -12.53 -5.74 31.32
N ASP A 401 -13.40 -6.75 31.35
CA ASP A 401 -14.64 -6.74 32.14
C ASP A 401 -14.28 -6.93 33.63
N SER A 402 -13.51 -5.98 34.17
CA SER A 402 -13.31 -5.77 35.61
C SER A 402 -14.29 -4.72 36.14
N ASP A 403 -15.56 -4.86 35.71
CA ASP A 403 -16.69 -4.02 36.06
C ASP A 403 -17.02 -4.18 37.56
N ILE A 404 -16.37 -3.39 38.42
CA ILE A 404 -16.67 -3.30 39.86
C ILE A 404 -17.98 -2.52 40.04
N ASN A 405 -19.10 -3.16 39.68
CA ASN A 405 -20.43 -2.61 39.87
C ASN A 405 -20.83 -2.65 41.35
N ASP A 406 -20.82 -1.45 41.94
CA ASP A 406 -21.85 -0.87 42.80
C ASP A 406 -22.77 -1.81 43.60
N SER A 407 -22.76 -1.63 44.93
CA SER A 407 -23.75 -2.21 45.84
C SER A 407 -24.89 -1.20 46.09
N THR A 408 -25.92 -1.24 45.23
CA THR A 408 -26.97 -0.22 45.16
C THR A 408 -28.02 -0.28 46.31
N THR A 409 -28.50 0.90 46.75
CA THR A 409 -29.73 1.14 47.59
C THR A 409 -29.73 0.61 49.03
N THR A 410 -30.32 1.27 50.05
CA THR A 410 -31.51 2.15 50.14
C THR A 410 -31.37 3.27 51.20
N GLY A 411 -32.24 4.29 51.15
CA GLY A 411 -32.65 5.14 52.30
C GLY A 411 -34.18 5.10 52.47
N PRO A 412 -34.84 6.01 53.25
CA PRO A 412 -34.31 7.18 53.96
C PRO A 412 -34.85 7.35 55.42
N GLU A 413 -34.60 8.54 56.01
CA GLU A 413 -35.34 9.22 57.11
C GLU A 413 -35.23 8.80 58.61
N THR A 414 -35.61 9.79 59.46
CA THR A 414 -35.90 9.78 60.91
C THR A 414 -34.80 9.56 61.98
N GLU A 415 -34.33 10.70 62.50
CA GLU A 415 -34.44 11.13 63.92
C GLU A 415 -33.94 10.26 65.11
N THR A 416 -32.92 10.82 65.78
CA THR A 416 -32.75 10.92 67.25
C THR A 416 -32.30 9.73 68.12
N SER A 417 -31.49 10.09 69.13
CA SER A 417 -31.35 9.45 70.46
C SER A 417 -30.81 8.02 70.57
N SER A 418 -29.52 7.89 70.93
CA SER A 418 -29.12 7.21 72.18
C SER A 418 -27.62 7.31 72.43
N SER A 419 -27.22 7.85 73.59
CA SER A 419 -25.85 7.69 74.12
C SER A 419 -25.79 7.86 75.64
N ASP A 420 -26.74 7.29 76.39
CA ASP A 420 -26.84 7.50 77.85
C ASP A 420 -27.26 6.24 78.62
N VAL A 421 -26.37 5.23 78.64
CA VAL A 421 -26.46 4.06 79.53
C VAL A 421 -25.08 3.66 80.07
N LYS A 422 -24.63 4.28 81.18
CA LYS A 422 -23.58 3.67 82.02
C LYS A 422 -23.59 4.11 83.49
N ALA A 423 -24.67 3.79 84.21
CA ALA A 423 -24.70 3.99 85.67
C ALA A 423 -25.63 3.00 86.42
N LYS A 424 -25.08 1.84 86.84
CA LYS A 424 -25.22 1.25 88.20
C LYS A 424 -24.67 -0.17 88.28
N LEU A 425 -23.89 -0.40 89.35
CA LEU A 425 -23.54 -1.69 89.98
C LEU A 425 -22.74 -2.67 89.08
N GLU A 426 -21.58 -3.19 89.48
CA GLU A 426 -20.85 -3.11 90.77
C GLU A 426 -19.47 -2.46 90.61
#